data_AF-A0A126P613-F1
#
_entry.id   AF-A0A126P613-F1
#
_cell.length_a   1.000
_cell.length_b   1.000
_cell.length_c   1.000
_cell.angle_alpha   90.00
_cell.angle_beta   90.00
_cell.angle_gamma   90.00
#
_symmetry.space_group_name_H-M   'P 1'
#
loop_
_entity.id
_entity.type
_entity.pdbx_description
1 polymer ?
#
loop_
_entity_poly.entity_id
_entity_poly.type
_entity_poly.pdbx_seq_one_letter_code
_entity_poly.pdbx_strand_id
1 'polypeptide(L)'
;MLAGICLKNYTLHVDLGFQGIKNLGISERIFIPFKASKNNPINAWQRAINRLLARERVAVENALAKMKSFFILRQENRMRKKVKLEEVFQLCAGLANFKSLNNALIIKQ
;
A
#
# COMPACT_ATOMS: atom_id res chain seq x y z
N MET A 1 5.39 -0.65 -16.28
CA MET A 1 4.14 0.12 -16.30
C MET A 1 3.10 -0.74 -15.62
N LEU A 2 2.55 -0.32 -14.47
CA LEU A 2 1.48 -1.05 -13.80
C LEU A 2 0.25 -1.06 -14.73
N ALA A 3 0.06 -2.14 -15.47
CA ALA A 3 -1.15 -2.47 -16.24
C ALA A 3 -1.81 -1.35 -17.10
N GLY A 4 -1.06 -0.33 -17.56
CA GLY A 4 -1.65 0.80 -18.31
C GLY A 4 -2.55 1.74 -17.49
N ILE A 5 -2.48 1.69 -16.17
CA ILE A 5 -3.32 2.54 -15.31
C ILE A 5 -2.80 3.99 -15.35
N CYS A 6 -3.67 4.92 -15.77
CA CYS A 6 -3.42 6.35 -15.66
C CYS A 6 -3.80 6.84 -14.25
N LEU A 7 -2.81 7.34 -13.50
CA LEU A 7 -2.98 7.78 -12.11
C LEU A 7 -3.44 9.24 -11.97
N LYS A 8 -3.58 9.98 -13.08
CA LYS A 8 -3.89 11.43 -13.07
C LYS A 8 -5.12 11.76 -12.24
N ASN A 9 -6.17 10.95 -12.38
CA ASN A 9 -7.45 11.16 -11.72
C ASN A 9 -7.54 10.56 -10.31
N TYR A 10 -6.51 9.83 -9.86
CA TYR A 10 -6.52 9.16 -8.56
C TYR A 10 -5.84 10.01 -7.49
N THR A 11 -6.36 9.91 -6.28
CA THR A 11 -5.67 10.43 -5.09
C THR A 11 -4.63 9.41 -4.63
N LEU A 12 -3.36 9.80 -4.59
CA LEU A 12 -2.26 8.95 -4.19
C LEU A 12 -1.87 9.26 -2.74
N HIS A 13 -2.09 8.28 -1.86
CA HIS A 13 -1.51 8.30 -0.52
C HIS A 13 -0.21 7.48 -0.56
N VAL A 14 0.91 8.10 -0.18
CA VAL A 14 2.21 7.45 -0.28
C VAL A 14 3.01 7.55 1.00
N ASP A 15 3.96 6.63 1.16
CA ASP A 15 4.90 6.66 2.27
C ASP A 15 5.92 7.78 2.14
N LEU A 16 6.52 8.13 3.27
CA LEU A 16 7.53 9.17 3.34
C LEU A 16 8.77 8.89 2.47
N GLY A 17 9.04 7.63 2.13
CA GLY A 17 10.12 7.27 1.20
C GLY A 17 9.91 7.75 -0.24
N PHE A 18 8.69 8.11 -0.62
CA PHE A 18 8.33 8.51 -1.99
C PHE A 18 8.35 10.03 -2.19
N GLN A 19 9.23 10.78 -1.52
CA GLN A 19 9.24 12.25 -1.60
C GLN A 19 9.36 12.78 -3.04
N GLY A 20 10.12 12.07 -3.90
CA GLY A 20 10.31 12.43 -5.31
C GLY A 20 9.10 12.19 -6.23
N ILE A 21 8.04 11.54 -5.73
CA ILE A 21 6.88 11.17 -6.56
C ILE A 21 6.14 12.38 -7.15
N LYS A 22 6.17 13.53 -6.44
CA LYS A 22 5.56 14.78 -6.90
C LYS A 22 6.16 15.27 -8.21
N ASN A 23 7.44 15.00 -8.44
CA ASN A 23 8.16 15.46 -9.63
C ASN A 23 7.83 14.61 -10.86
N LEU A 24 7.14 13.48 -10.70
CA LEU A 24 6.83 12.56 -11.81
C LEU A 24 5.58 12.97 -12.58
N GLY A 25 4.79 13.94 -12.10
CA GLY A 25 3.58 14.40 -12.79
C GLY A 25 2.52 13.32 -13.00
N ILE A 26 2.55 12.23 -12.21
CA ILE A 26 1.69 11.06 -12.40
C ILE A 26 0.27 11.23 -11.82
N SER A 27 0.09 12.17 -10.91
CA SER A 27 -1.20 12.51 -10.28
C SER A 27 -1.18 13.96 -9.80
N GLU A 28 -2.33 14.61 -9.89
CA GLU A 28 -2.55 15.96 -9.37
C GLU A 28 -2.79 15.97 -7.85
N ARG A 29 -3.16 14.82 -7.28
CA ARG A 29 -3.59 14.68 -5.87
C ARG A 29 -2.69 13.70 -5.14
N ILE A 30 -1.57 14.18 -4.60
CA ILE A 30 -0.58 13.36 -3.90
C ILE A 30 -0.46 13.80 -2.43
N PHE A 31 -0.79 12.89 -1.52
CA PHE A 31 -0.66 13.06 -0.08
C PHE A 31 0.54 12.29 0.44
N ILE A 32 1.46 13.03 1.07
CA ILE A 32 2.67 12.50 1.72
C ILE A 32 2.62 12.94 3.19
N PRO A 33 2.85 12.05 4.16
CA PRO A 33 2.97 12.43 5.56
C PRO A 33 4.00 13.54 5.77
N PHE A 34 3.72 14.45 6.69
CA PHE A 34 4.66 15.49 7.09
C PHE A 34 5.88 14.85 7.76
N LYS A 35 7.07 15.27 7.35
CA LYS A 35 8.35 14.85 7.92
C LYS A 35 8.81 15.82 8.99
N ALA A 36 9.17 15.31 10.16
CA ALA A 36 9.90 16.10 11.15
C ALA A 36 11.35 16.29 10.70
N SER A 37 11.92 17.47 10.93
CA SER A 37 13.36 17.68 10.86
C SER A 37 13.85 18.39 12.12
N LYS A 38 15.17 18.42 12.34
CA LYS A 38 15.80 19.03 13.53
C LYS A 38 15.32 20.46 13.78
N ASN A 39 15.17 21.24 12.70
CA ASN A 39 14.80 22.65 12.77
C ASN A 39 13.31 22.88 12.49
N ASN A 40 12.59 21.88 11.99
CA ASN A 40 11.16 21.96 11.67
C ASN A 40 10.42 20.78 12.31
N PRO A 41 10.13 20.86 13.62
CA PRO A 41 9.32 19.84 14.29
C PRO A 41 7.87 19.87 13.78
N ILE A 42 7.22 18.70 13.82
CA ILE A 42 5.83 18.57 13.38
C ILE A 42 4.90 19.21 14.41
N ASN A 43 4.10 20.18 13.97
CA ASN A 43 3.10 20.86 14.78
C ASN A 43 1.84 19.99 15.02
N ALA A 44 0.94 20.43 15.91
CA ALA A 44 -0.24 19.64 16.29
C ALA A 44 -1.15 19.28 15.10
N TRP A 45 -1.37 20.22 14.17
CA TRP A 45 -2.20 20.02 12.99
C TRP A 45 -1.58 19.01 12.01
N GLN A 46 -0.28 19.12 11.76
CA GLN A 46 0.45 18.15 10.92
C GLN A 46 0.44 16.75 11.55
N ARG A 47 0.53 16.64 12.89
CA ARG A 47 0.38 15.35 13.59
C ARG A 47 -1.02 14.77 13.41
N ALA A 48 -2.05 15.60 13.48
CA ALA A 48 -3.43 15.16 13.25
C ALA A 48 -3.61 14.58 11.83
N ILE A 49 -3.04 15.24 10.81
CA ILE A 49 -3.06 14.73 9.43
C ILE A 49 -2.28 13.43 9.31
N ASN A 50 -1.07 13.35 9.85
CA ASN A 50 -0.29 12.11 9.84
C ASN A 50 -1.03 10.95 10.53
N ARG A 51 -1.79 11.25 11.60
CA ARG A 51 -2.63 10.25 12.29
C ARG A 51 -3.77 9.75 11.41
N LEU A 52 -4.42 10.63 10.64
CA LEU A 52 -5.45 10.23 9.67
C LEU A 52 -4.84 9.34 8.57
N LEU A 53 -3.72 9.74 7.99
CA LEU A 53 -3.00 8.93 6.99
C LEU A 53 -2.54 7.58 7.55
N ALA A 54 -2.10 7.54 8.81
CA ALA A 54 -1.70 6.30 9.47
C ALA A 54 -2.87 5.33 9.64
N ARG A 55 -4.08 5.83 9.95
CA ARG A 55 -5.29 4.98 10.05
C ARG A 55 -5.59 4.27 8.74
N GLU A 56 -5.51 4.98 7.63
CA GLU A 56 -5.68 4.40 6.28
C GLU A 56 -4.60 3.35 5.98
N ARG A 57 -3.33 3.65 6.34
CA ARG A 57 -2.21 2.71 6.16
C ARG A 57 -2.40 1.40 6.89
N VAL A 58 -2.96 1.41 8.10
CA VAL A 58 -3.16 0.18 8.90
C VAL A 58 -4.01 -0.83 8.11
N ALA A 59 -5.06 -0.40 7.42
CA ALA A 59 -5.88 -1.29 6.60
C ALA A 59 -5.06 -1.91 5.44
N VAL A 60 -4.28 -1.09 4.75
CA VAL A 60 -3.41 -1.52 3.64
C VAL A 60 -2.30 -2.46 4.13
N GLU A 61 -1.62 -2.12 5.21
CA GLU A 61 -0.56 -2.93 5.81
C GLU A 61 -1.09 -4.28 6.30
N ASN A 62 -2.30 -4.32 6.87
CA ASN A 62 -2.98 -5.57 7.23
C ASN A 62 -3.27 -6.44 6.01
N ALA A 63 -3.75 -5.85 4.90
CA ALA A 63 -3.95 -6.59 3.65
C ALA A 63 -2.63 -7.12 3.09
N LEU A 64 -1.59 -6.29 3.05
CA LEU A 64 -0.25 -6.68 2.62
C LEU A 64 0.38 -7.75 3.51
N ALA A 65 0.14 -7.73 4.83
CA ALA A 65 0.62 -8.76 5.75
C ALA A 65 -0.02 -10.12 5.43
N LYS A 66 -1.32 -10.16 5.13
CA LYS A 66 -2.00 -11.38 4.67
C LYS A 66 -1.41 -11.88 3.36
N MET A 67 -1.15 -10.99 2.42
CA MET A 67 -0.46 -11.33 1.16
C MET A 67 0.93 -11.91 1.41
N LYS A 68 1.70 -11.29 2.30
CA LYS A 68 3.05 -11.75 2.65
C LYS A 68 3.06 -13.03 3.51
N SER A 69 1.91 -13.56 3.94
CA SER A 69 1.88 -14.90 4.55
C SER A 69 2.30 -16.00 3.57
N PHE A 70 2.16 -15.77 2.26
CA PHE A 70 2.65 -16.65 1.22
C PHE A 70 4.15 -16.44 0.99
N PHE A 71 4.95 -17.48 1.23
CA PHE A 71 6.42 -17.42 1.13
C PHE A 71 6.92 -16.92 -0.23
N ILE A 72 6.23 -17.29 -1.32
CA ILE A 72 6.56 -16.85 -2.69
C ILE A 72 6.53 -15.32 -2.86
N LEU A 73 5.73 -14.61 -2.05
CA LEU A 73 5.65 -13.14 -2.06
C LEU A 73 6.63 -12.47 -1.10
N ARG A 74 7.30 -13.23 -0.22
CA ARG A 74 8.33 -12.72 0.70
C ARG A 74 9.73 -12.77 0.11
N GLN A 75 9.96 -13.70 -0.79
CA GLN A 75 11.26 -13.91 -1.42
C GLN A 75 11.41 -13.06 -2.68
N GLU A 76 12.66 -12.80 -3.05
CA GLU A 76 12.96 -12.16 -4.33
C GLU A 76 12.46 -13.04 -5.49
N ASN A 77 11.84 -12.41 -6.50
CA ASN A 77 11.43 -13.10 -7.71
C ASN A 77 12.65 -13.46 -8.58
N ARG A 78 13.29 -14.58 -8.25
CA ARG A 78 14.46 -15.09 -8.99
C ARG A 78 14.13 -15.53 -10.42
N MET A 79 12.86 -15.87 -10.71
CA MET A 79 12.44 -16.20 -12.07
C MET A 79 12.49 -14.99 -13.02
N ARG A 80 12.45 -13.76 -12.49
CA ARG A 80 12.50 -12.49 -13.25
C ARG A 80 11.43 -12.36 -14.36
N LYS A 81 10.41 -13.22 -14.36
CA LYS A 81 9.27 -13.16 -15.29
C LYS A 81 8.14 -12.35 -14.66
N LYS A 82 7.89 -11.14 -15.19
CA LYS A 82 6.86 -10.21 -14.68
C LYS A 82 5.45 -10.82 -14.72
N VAL A 83 5.08 -11.43 -15.85
CA VAL A 83 3.76 -12.06 -16.04
C VAL A 83 3.49 -13.13 -14.96
N LYS A 84 4.48 -13.98 -14.67
CA LYS A 84 4.36 -15.01 -13.63
C LYS A 84 4.24 -14.42 -12.23
N LEU A 85 4.96 -13.34 -11.95
CA LEU A 85 4.82 -12.63 -10.67
C LEU A 85 3.42 -12.04 -10.51
N GLU A 86 2.86 -11.45 -11.57
CA GLU A 86 1.50 -10.88 -11.57
C GLU A 86 0.44 -11.97 -11.36
N GLU A 87 0.54 -13.10 -12.07
CA GLU A 87 -0.34 -14.27 -11.87
C GLU A 87 -0.30 -14.77 -10.41
N VAL A 88 0.90 -14.94 -9.85
CA VAL A 88 1.08 -15.36 -8.45
C VAL A 88 0.47 -14.34 -7.49
N PHE A 89 0.68 -13.05 -7.74
CA PHE A 89 0.14 -11.99 -6.91
C PHE A 89 -1.39 -12.00 -6.91
N GLN A 90 -2.03 -12.17 -8.07
CA GLN A 90 -3.48 -12.30 -8.19
C GLN A 90 -4.01 -13.53 -7.45
N LEU A 91 -3.36 -14.69 -7.62
CA LEU A 91 -3.74 -15.92 -6.93
C LEU A 91 -3.65 -15.77 -5.41
N CYS A 92 -2.53 -15.25 -4.90
CA CYS A 92 -2.36 -15.00 -3.47
C CYS A 92 -3.40 -14.00 -2.93
N ALA A 93 -3.80 -13.00 -3.71
CA ALA A 93 -4.85 -12.05 -3.33
C ALA A 93 -6.21 -12.74 -3.21
N GLY A 94 -6.56 -13.59 -4.19
CA GLY A 94 -7.75 -14.42 -4.13
C GLY A 94 -7.78 -15.30 -2.88
N LEU A 95 -6.69 -16.01 -2.59
CA LEU A 95 -6.59 -16.89 -1.42
C LEU A 95 -6.65 -16.12 -0.09
N ALA A 96 -5.97 -14.98 0.01
CA ALA A 96 -6.01 -14.13 1.21
C ALA A 96 -7.41 -13.59 1.49
N ASN A 97 -8.14 -13.21 0.43
CA ASN A 97 -9.52 -12.74 0.51
C ASN A 97 -10.46 -13.87 0.91
N PHE A 98 -10.34 -15.05 0.29
CA PHE A 98 -11.14 -16.23 0.63
C PHE A 98 -10.98 -16.61 2.11
N LYS A 99 -9.74 -16.67 2.61
CA LYS A 99 -9.47 -16.92 4.04
C LYS A 99 -10.07 -15.86 4.95
N SER A 100 -9.99 -14.58 4.56
CA SER A 100 -10.54 -13.47 5.36
C SER A 100 -12.07 -13.50 5.43
N LEU A 101 -12.74 -13.84 4.32
CA LEU A 101 -14.18 -13.96 4.25
C LEU A 101 -14.68 -15.13 5.09
N ASN A 102 -14.06 -16.30 4.97
CA ASN A 102 -14.44 -17.48 5.76
C ASN A 102 -14.28 -17.22 7.27
N ASN A 103 -13.22 -16.55 7.69
CA ASN A 103 -13.06 -16.16 9.09
C ASN A 103 -14.17 -15.21 9.56
N ALA A 104 -14.60 -14.26 8.72
CA ALA A 104 -15.70 -13.36 9.05
C ALA A 104 -17.06 -14.08 9.13
N LEU A 105 -17.26 -15.14 8.34
CA LEU A 105 -18.46 -15.97 8.39
C LEU A 105 -18.51 -16.88 9.62
N ILE A 106 -17.38 -17.45 10.03
CA ILE A 106 -17.28 -18.32 11.22
C ILE A 106 -17.52 -17.52 12.52
N ILE A 107 -17.09 -16.26 12.58
CA ILE A 107 -17.29 -15.40 13.76
C ILE A 107 -18.74 -14.90 13.88
N LYS A 108 -19.53 -15.00 12.82
CA LYS A 108 -20.94 -14.56 12.78
C LYS A 108 -21.95 -15.69 13.03
N GLN A 109 -21.50 -16.92 13.24
CA GLN A 109 -22.32 -18.07 13.67
C GLN A 109 -22.17 -18.27 15.17
#